data_AF-A0A3R7FX24-F1
#
_entry.id   AF-A0A3R7FX24-F1
#
_cell.length_a   1.000
_cell.length_b   1.000
_cell.length_c   1.000
_cell.angle_alpha   90.00
_cell.angle_beta   90.00
_cell.angle_gamma   90.00
#
_symmetry.space_group_name_H-M   'P 1'
#
loop_
_entity.id
_entity.type
_entity.pdbx_description
1 polymer ?
#
loop_
_entity_poly.entity_id
_entity_poly.type
_entity_poly.pdbx_seq_one_letter_code
_entity_poly.pdbx_strand_id
1 'polypeptide(L)'
;MVKISIALLTSSMNEFVKAKQLFRRNVNRFTHLSVIFRNDFAQDGLTRENRHAESLQGGFDILEPMCVRKYNENDNWYNYDLNAWVGQRKVRPAHSDSDFVPGPLNAKNLYDLRNEKKPIVPLDSVGGTMLYVRAEVHRQGVLFPAHYVIGSEWGMEGYDGIETEGLCYSAHFLGFKCWGMPSDIIFHAI
;
A
#
# COMPACT_ATOMS: atom_id res chain seq x y z
N MET A 1 -22.38 7.52 -6.92
CA MET A 1 -21.06 7.04 -7.41
C MET A 1 -20.94 5.56 -7.05
N VAL A 2 -20.83 4.65 -8.02
CA VAL A 2 -20.84 3.19 -7.76
C VAL A 2 -19.40 2.73 -7.52
N LYS A 3 -19.09 2.34 -6.27
CA LYS A 3 -17.82 1.71 -5.90
C LYS A 3 -17.99 0.20 -5.96
N ILE A 4 -16.97 -0.52 -6.42
CA ILE A 4 -16.95 -1.98 -6.41
C ILE A 4 -15.73 -2.48 -5.63
N SER A 5 -15.96 -3.43 -4.73
CA SER A 5 -14.91 -4.20 -4.06
C SER A 5 -15.02 -5.64 -4.52
N ILE A 6 -13.89 -6.22 -4.91
CA ILE A 6 -13.83 -7.54 -5.53
C ILE A 6 -12.78 -8.36 -4.77
N ALA A 7 -13.26 -9.41 -4.11
CA ALA A 7 -12.40 -10.46 -3.58
C ALA A 7 -12.31 -11.57 -4.64
N LEU A 8 -11.10 -11.79 -5.17
CA LEU A 8 -10.84 -12.84 -6.14
C LEU A 8 -10.04 -13.97 -5.49
N LEU A 9 -10.59 -15.17 -5.49
CA LEU A 9 -9.92 -16.41 -5.11
C LEU A 9 -9.63 -17.19 -6.39
N THR A 10 -8.34 -17.46 -6.67
CA THR A 10 -7.94 -18.29 -7.81
C THR A 10 -6.98 -19.37 -7.38
N SER A 11 -7.17 -20.59 -7.90
CA SER A 11 -6.34 -21.75 -7.60
C SER A 11 -5.11 -21.87 -8.51
N SER A 12 -5.08 -21.13 -9.62
CA SER A 12 -3.97 -21.14 -10.58
C SER A 12 -3.77 -19.81 -11.29
N MET A 13 -2.56 -19.58 -11.79
CA MET A 13 -2.26 -18.37 -12.58
C MET A 13 -3.14 -18.27 -13.84
N ASN A 14 -3.54 -19.40 -14.41
CA ASN A 14 -4.46 -19.43 -15.55
C ASN A 14 -5.86 -18.88 -15.17
N GLU A 15 -6.39 -19.24 -14.01
CA GLU A 15 -7.65 -18.67 -13.50
C GLU A 15 -7.53 -17.18 -13.22
N PHE A 16 -6.41 -16.75 -12.64
CA PHE A 16 -6.13 -15.33 -12.40
C PHE A 16 -6.10 -14.53 -13.70
N VAL A 17 -5.41 -15.02 -14.73
CA VAL A 17 -5.37 -14.35 -16.04
C VAL A 17 -6.76 -14.26 -16.66
N LYS A 18 -7.58 -15.32 -16.58
CA LYS A 18 -8.98 -15.30 -17.06
C LYS A 18 -9.83 -14.28 -16.31
N ALA A 19 -9.76 -14.26 -14.98
CA ALA A 19 -10.48 -13.29 -14.16
C ALA A 19 -10.04 -11.86 -14.47
N LYS A 20 -8.73 -11.60 -14.57
CA LYS A 20 -8.16 -10.30 -14.97
C LYS A 20 -8.68 -9.83 -16.33
N GLN A 21 -8.81 -10.72 -17.31
CA GLN A 21 -9.41 -10.40 -18.61
C GLN A 21 -10.89 -10.02 -18.49
N LEU A 22 -11.68 -10.76 -17.68
CA LEU A 22 -13.08 -10.42 -17.43
C LEU A 22 -13.22 -9.05 -16.74
N PHE A 23 -12.35 -8.73 -15.79
CA PHE A 23 -12.31 -7.43 -15.13
C PHE A 23 -12.00 -6.31 -16.11
N ARG A 24 -10.97 -6.46 -16.96
CA ARG A 24 -10.62 -5.46 -17.98
C ARG A 24 -11.80 -5.10 -18.88
N ARG A 25 -12.70 -6.03 -19.18
CA ARG A 25 -13.90 -5.77 -20.02
C ARG A 25 -14.97 -4.94 -19.31
N ASN A 26 -15.03 -4.99 -17.97
CA ASN A 26 -16.11 -4.39 -17.19
C ASN A 26 -15.68 -3.17 -16.36
N VAL A 27 -14.38 -2.93 -16.19
CA VAL A 27 -13.85 -1.90 -15.28
C VAL A 27 -14.36 -0.49 -15.58
N ASN A 28 -14.55 -0.15 -16.86
CA ASN A 28 -15.04 1.17 -17.29
C ASN A 28 -16.47 1.49 -16.81
N ARG A 29 -17.19 0.52 -16.25
CA ARG A 29 -18.53 0.71 -15.67
C ARG A 29 -18.49 1.21 -14.22
N PHE A 30 -17.31 1.29 -13.61
CA PHE A 30 -17.12 1.65 -12.20
C PHE A 30 -16.22 2.88 -12.08
N THR A 31 -16.55 3.76 -11.15
CA THR A 31 -15.81 5.03 -10.98
C THR A 31 -14.56 4.87 -10.11
N HIS A 32 -14.53 3.87 -9.23
CA HIS A 32 -13.40 3.53 -8.35
C HIS A 32 -13.37 2.00 -8.17
N LEU A 33 -12.17 1.41 -8.22
CA LEU A 33 -11.95 -0.03 -8.10
C LEU A 33 -10.85 -0.32 -7.05
N SER A 34 -11.15 -1.21 -6.11
CA SER A 34 -10.16 -1.84 -5.24
C SER A 34 -10.18 -3.35 -5.50
N VAL A 35 -9.02 -3.91 -5.82
CA VAL A 35 -8.86 -5.36 -6.04
C VAL A 35 -8.03 -5.93 -4.91
N ILE A 36 -8.62 -6.83 -4.11
CA ILE A 36 -7.89 -7.59 -3.11
C ILE A 36 -7.66 -8.99 -3.68
N PHE A 37 -6.40 -9.29 -3.97
CA PHE A 37 -5.99 -10.60 -4.43
C PHE A 37 -5.44 -11.41 -3.26
N ARG A 38 -6.13 -12.49 -2.91
CA ARG A 38 -5.59 -13.48 -1.99
C ARG A 38 -4.88 -14.55 -2.80
N ASN A 39 -3.56 -14.56 -2.71
CA ASN A 39 -2.75 -15.59 -3.35
C ASN A 39 -2.78 -16.88 -2.53
N ASP A 40 -3.65 -17.81 -2.91
CA ASP A 40 -3.67 -19.18 -2.39
C ASP A 40 -3.12 -20.17 -3.44
N PHE A 41 -2.27 -19.73 -4.39
CA PHE A 41 -1.65 -20.64 -5.36
C PHE A 41 -0.90 -21.76 -4.63
N ALA A 42 -0.99 -22.98 -5.16
CA ALA A 42 -0.11 -24.06 -4.75
C ALA A 42 1.34 -23.69 -5.12
N GLN A 43 2.04 -23.04 -4.19
CA GLN A 43 3.49 -22.92 -4.29
C GLN A 43 4.10 -24.25 -3.88
N ASP A 44 5.12 -24.70 -4.61
CA ASP A 44 5.79 -25.97 -4.30
C ASP A 44 6.24 -26.01 -2.84
N GLY A 45 5.80 -27.04 -2.11
CA GLY A 45 6.09 -27.22 -0.69
C GLY A 45 5.09 -26.59 0.29
N LEU A 46 4.14 -25.76 -0.16
CA LEU A 46 3.04 -25.28 0.69
C LEU A 46 1.93 -26.34 0.81
N THR A 47 1.63 -26.76 2.05
CA THR A 47 0.51 -27.62 2.43
C THR A 47 -0.53 -26.82 3.19
N ARG A 48 -1.74 -27.40 3.36
CA ARG A 48 -2.78 -26.81 4.22
C ARG A 48 -2.30 -26.57 5.66
N GLU A 49 -1.39 -27.41 6.15
CA GLU A 49 -0.87 -27.35 7.52
C GLU A 49 0.23 -26.31 7.67
N ASN A 50 1.09 -26.14 6.66
CA ASN A 50 2.27 -25.28 6.78
C ASN A 50 2.10 -23.87 6.17
N ARG A 51 1.05 -23.60 5.38
CA ARG A 51 0.85 -22.30 4.72
C ARG A 51 0.70 -21.09 5.66
N HIS A 52 0.56 -21.35 6.95
CA HIS A 52 0.54 -20.33 8.00
C HIS A 52 1.90 -20.12 8.69
N ALA A 53 2.92 -20.92 8.36
CA ALA A 53 4.25 -20.80 8.92
C ALA A 53 4.96 -19.55 8.40
N GLU A 54 5.49 -18.75 9.33
CA GLU A 54 6.17 -17.49 9.02
C GLU A 54 7.38 -17.69 8.11
N SER A 55 8.12 -18.79 8.26
CA SER A 55 9.26 -19.14 7.41
C SER A 55 8.89 -19.39 5.94
N LEU A 56 7.61 -19.65 5.65
CA LEU A 56 7.08 -19.92 4.31
C LEU A 56 6.26 -18.75 3.76
N GLN A 57 5.93 -17.75 4.59
CA GLN A 57 5.30 -16.51 4.16
C GLN A 57 6.40 -15.47 3.89
N GLY A 58 6.31 -14.74 2.77
CA GLY A 58 7.28 -13.69 2.47
C GLY A 58 7.47 -12.78 3.69
N GLY A 59 8.71 -12.61 4.15
CA GLY A 59 9.05 -11.97 5.43
C GLY A 59 8.74 -10.47 5.54
N PHE A 60 7.91 -9.93 4.64
CA PHE A 60 7.46 -8.54 4.61
C PHE A 60 5.96 -8.47 4.92
N ASP A 61 5.53 -7.47 5.70
CA ASP A 61 4.13 -7.36 6.15
C ASP A 61 3.30 -6.54 5.16
N ILE A 62 3.80 -5.37 4.79
CA ILE A 62 3.22 -4.48 3.78
C ILE A 62 4.35 -4.06 2.84
N LEU A 63 4.22 -4.31 1.54
CA LEU A 63 5.27 -4.08 0.55
C LEU A 63 4.72 -3.35 -0.69
N GLU A 64 5.39 -2.28 -1.09
CA GLU A 64 5.00 -1.41 -2.19
C GLU A 64 6.08 -1.30 -3.29
N PRO A 65 5.78 -1.58 -4.57
CA PRO A 65 6.66 -1.24 -5.69
C PRO A 65 6.59 0.25 -6.04
N MET A 66 7.63 0.77 -6.69
CA MET A 66 7.62 2.15 -7.17
C MET A 66 6.64 2.31 -8.34
N CYS A 67 5.72 3.28 -8.22
CA CYS A 67 4.81 3.63 -9.30
C CYS A 67 5.29 4.86 -10.06
N VAL A 68 5.46 4.72 -11.38
CA VAL A 68 5.90 5.82 -12.25
C VAL A 68 4.81 6.21 -13.24
N ARG A 69 4.74 7.51 -13.56
CA ARG A 69 3.87 8.04 -14.61
C ARG A 69 4.68 8.81 -15.65
N LYS A 70 4.26 8.71 -16.90
CA LYS A 70 4.85 9.43 -18.02
C LYS A 70 4.43 10.91 -17.96
N TYR A 71 5.39 11.82 -18.03
CA TYR A 71 5.14 13.26 -18.03
C TYR A 71 4.72 13.76 -19.42
N ASN A 72 5.41 13.30 -20.46
CA ASN A 72 5.18 13.64 -21.87
C ASN A 72 5.68 12.51 -22.77
N GLU A 73 5.43 12.56 -24.08
CA GLU A 73 5.78 11.49 -25.03
C GLU A 73 7.29 11.16 -25.09
N ASN A 74 8.15 12.06 -24.63
CA ASN A 74 9.62 11.96 -24.65
C ASN A 74 10.23 11.04 -23.58
N ASP A 75 9.47 10.07 -23.06
CA ASP A 75 9.94 9.08 -22.09
C ASP A 75 10.46 9.66 -20.77
N ASN A 76 9.97 10.85 -20.40
CA ASN A 76 10.22 11.43 -19.09
C ASN A 76 9.25 10.80 -18.08
N TRP A 77 9.79 10.02 -17.13
CA TRP A 77 9.02 9.37 -16.07
C TRP A 77 9.30 10.03 -14.72
N TYR A 78 8.26 10.20 -13.91
CA TYR A 78 8.38 10.67 -12.53
C TYR A 78 7.71 9.70 -11.57
N ASN A 79 8.14 9.73 -10.31
CA ASN A 79 7.49 8.98 -9.24
C ASN A 79 6.08 9.52 -9.02
N TYR A 80 5.08 8.71 -9.35
CA TYR A 80 3.67 9.09 -9.26
C TYR A 80 3.16 8.99 -7.82
N ASP A 81 3.60 7.99 -7.07
CA ASP A 81 3.19 7.78 -5.70
C ASP A 81 4.15 8.48 -4.72
N LEU A 82 3.71 9.60 -4.16
CA LEU A 82 4.49 10.39 -3.20
C LEU A 82 4.12 10.06 -1.73
N ASN A 83 3.16 9.16 -1.51
CA ASN A 83 2.75 8.75 -0.16
C ASN A 83 3.64 7.62 0.41
N ALA A 84 4.51 7.08 -0.44
CA ALA A 84 5.46 6.03 -0.13
C ALA A 84 6.83 6.62 0.24
N TRP A 85 7.15 6.67 1.54
CA TRP A 85 8.33 7.38 2.04
C TRP A 85 8.87 6.87 3.38
N VAL A 86 10.11 7.22 3.67
CA VAL A 86 10.79 7.07 4.97
C VAL A 86 11.15 8.44 5.52
N GLY A 87 10.93 8.69 6.81
CA GLY A 87 11.13 10.01 7.41
C GLY A 87 10.31 10.23 8.68
N GLN A 88 10.15 11.50 9.04
CA GLN A 88 9.32 11.90 10.17
C GLN A 88 7.96 12.41 9.65
N ARG A 89 6.96 12.46 10.53
CA ARG A 89 5.69 13.13 10.24
C ARG A 89 5.62 14.42 11.06
N LYS A 90 5.02 15.47 10.49
CA LYS A 90 4.77 16.72 11.23
C LYS A 90 3.84 16.44 12.40
N VAL A 91 4.18 16.97 13.58
CA VAL A 91 3.37 16.85 14.78
C VAL A 91 2.64 18.17 15.01
N ARG A 92 1.32 18.10 15.21
CA ARG A 92 0.52 19.29 15.51
C ARG A 92 0.90 19.83 16.89
N PRO A 93 1.28 21.12 17.02
CA PRO A 93 1.53 21.72 18.34
C PRO A 93 0.24 21.81 19.17
N ALA A 94 0.33 21.57 20.48
CA ALA A 94 -0.82 21.56 21.38
C ALA A 94 -1.56 22.91 21.54
N HIS A 95 -0.92 24.02 21.17
CA HIS A 95 -1.42 25.39 21.43
C HIS A 95 -1.41 26.30 20.19
N SER A 96 -1.51 25.73 18.99
CA SER A 96 -1.47 26.49 17.73
C SER A 96 -2.86 26.60 17.10
N ASP A 97 -3.37 27.82 16.99
CA ASP A 97 -4.60 28.10 16.25
C ASP A 97 -4.34 28.08 14.72
N SER A 98 -4.96 27.08 14.10
CA SER A 98 -5.44 26.95 12.72
C SER A 98 -4.54 26.77 11.47
N ASP A 99 -3.23 27.01 11.46
CA ASP A 99 -2.45 26.89 10.18
C ASP A 99 -1.64 25.58 10.03
N PHE A 100 -1.92 24.56 10.83
CA PHE A 100 -1.19 23.30 10.75
C PHE A 100 -1.57 22.50 9.49
N VAL A 101 -0.61 22.31 8.59
CA VAL A 101 -0.74 21.42 7.44
C VAL A 101 -0.02 20.09 7.72
N PRO A 102 -0.75 18.96 7.79
CA PRO A 102 -0.20 17.63 8.03
C PRO A 102 0.77 17.16 6.93
N GLY A 103 1.37 15.99 7.15
CA GLY A 103 2.21 15.32 6.15
C GLY A 103 3.66 15.10 6.58
N PRO A 104 4.50 14.63 5.64
CA PRO A 104 5.88 14.26 5.93
C PRO A 104 6.77 15.45 6.32
N LEU A 105 7.81 15.14 7.10
CA LEU A 105 8.91 16.01 7.50
C LEU A 105 10.23 15.27 7.27
N ASN A 106 11.17 15.91 6.56
CA ASN A 106 12.48 15.32 6.21
C ASN A 106 12.36 13.94 5.51
N ALA A 107 11.30 13.74 4.73
CA ALA A 107 11.01 12.45 4.11
C ALA A 107 11.77 12.26 2.79
N LYS A 108 12.08 11.00 2.50
CA LYS A 108 12.62 10.52 1.22
C LYS A 108 11.62 9.55 0.60
N ASN A 109 11.26 9.79 -0.65
CA ASN A 109 10.30 8.94 -1.36
C ASN A 109 11.00 7.72 -1.96
N LEU A 110 10.25 6.73 -2.45
CA LEU A 110 10.83 5.51 -3.07
C LEU A 110 11.90 5.81 -4.12
N TYR A 111 11.69 6.85 -4.95
CA TYR A 111 12.66 7.26 -5.96
C TYR A 111 14.05 7.59 -5.38
N ASP A 112 14.08 8.28 -4.24
CA ASP A 112 15.30 8.70 -3.53
C ASP A 112 15.97 7.55 -2.77
N LEU A 113 15.21 6.47 -2.53
CA LEU A 113 15.67 5.28 -1.81
C LEU A 113 16.26 4.22 -2.73
N ARG A 114 16.30 4.45 -4.05
CA ARG A 114 16.89 3.52 -5.02
C ARG A 114 18.36 3.28 -4.73
N ASN A 115 18.69 2.02 -4.50
CA ASN A 115 20.04 1.57 -4.25
C ASN A 115 20.19 0.13 -4.75
N GLU A 116 21.12 -0.11 -5.67
CA GLU A 116 21.38 -1.44 -6.26
C GLU A 116 21.72 -2.50 -5.22
N LYS A 117 22.27 -2.11 -4.06
CA LYS A 117 22.64 -3.03 -2.98
C LYS A 117 21.50 -3.34 -2.01
N LYS A 118 20.39 -2.60 -2.07
CA LYS A 118 19.24 -2.75 -1.18
C LYS A 118 17.95 -2.76 -2.02
N PRO A 119 17.56 -3.92 -2.57
CA PRO A 119 16.37 -4.01 -3.43
C PRO A 119 15.07 -3.72 -2.66
N ILE A 120 15.07 -3.94 -1.34
CA ILE A 120 13.94 -3.69 -0.45
C ILE A 120 14.41 -2.77 0.68
N VAL A 121 13.61 -1.74 0.97
CA VAL A 121 13.91 -0.72 1.98
C VAL A 121 12.75 -0.56 2.97
N PRO A 122 13.00 -0.22 4.25
CA PRO A 122 11.92 0.09 5.17
C PRO A 122 11.23 1.41 4.80
N LEU A 123 9.94 1.51 5.10
CA LEU A 123 9.13 2.71 4.92
C LEU A 123 8.38 3.06 6.21
N ASP A 124 8.11 4.35 6.40
CA ASP A 124 7.24 4.86 7.48
C ASP A 124 5.80 5.10 6.99
N SER A 125 5.63 5.26 5.68
CA SER A 125 4.35 5.43 5.01
C SER A 125 4.37 4.72 3.65
N VAL A 126 3.22 4.22 3.24
CA VAL A 126 2.99 3.63 1.92
C VAL A 126 1.95 4.44 1.16
N GLY A 127 2.04 4.34 -0.16
CA GLY A 127 1.01 4.76 -1.07
C GLY A 127 -0.05 3.70 -1.31
N GLY A 128 -0.83 3.92 -2.37
CA GLY A 128 -2.01 3.12 -2.70
C GLY A 128 -2.01 2.58 -4.12
N THR A 129 -0.95 2.85 -4.88
CA THR A 129 -0.87 2.46 -6.30
C THR A 129 -0.81 0.94 -6.48
N MET A 130 -0.05 0.24 -5.63
CA MET A 130 -0.07 -1.22 -5.52
C MET A 130 0.52 -1.66 -4.19
N LEU A 131 -0.14 -2.58 -3.50
CA LEU A 131 0.34 -3.11 -2.23
C LEU A 131 0.26 -4.63 -2.20
N TYR A 132 1.33 -5.25 -1.73
CA TYR A 132 1.31 -6.61 -1.22
C TYR A 132 1.15 -6.54 0.30
N VAL A 133 0.01 -7.00 0.81
CA VAL A 133 -0.26 -7.02 2.25
C VAL A 133 -0.40 -8.45 2.71
N ARG A 134 0.39 -8.84 3.70
CA ARG A 134 0.25 -10.14 4.37
C ARG A 134 -1.14 -10.20 4.97
N ALA A 135 -1.89 -11.26 4.67
CA ALA A 135 -3.29 -11.35 5.07
C ALA A 135 -3.51 -11.24 6.60
N GLU A 136 -2.51 -11.57 7.40
CA GLU A 136 -2.57 -11.41 8.86
C GLU A 136 -2.68 -9.95 9.30
N VAL A 137 -2.02 -9.02 8.59
CA VAL A 137 -2.08 -7.58 8.86
C VAL A 137 -3.54 -7.10 8.83
N HIS A 138 -4.30 -7.49 7.81
CA HIS A 138 -5.73 -7.17 7.73
C HIS A 138 -6.57 -7.96 8.74
N ARG A 139 -6.25 -9.22 9.03
CA ARG A 139 -6.98 -10.01 10.05
C ARG A 139 -6.83 -9.45 11.46
N GLN A 140 -5.71 -8.80 11.75
CA GLN A 140 -5.47 -8.12 13.03
C GLN A 140 -6.08 -6.71 13.07
N GLY A 141 -6.79 -6.29 12.02
CA GLY A 141 -7.56 -5.05 12.01
C GLY A 141 -6.84 -3.85 11.42
N VAL A 142 -5.64 -4.02 10.83
CA VAL A 142 -5.02 -2.96 10.05
C VAL A 142 -5.82 -2.78 8.75
N LEU A 143 -6.46 -1.65 8.59
CA LEU A 143 -7.29 -1.30 7.43
C LEU A 143 -6.88 0.06 6.90
N PHE A 144 -7.32 0.39 5.69
CA PHE A 144 -7.26 1.77 5.19
C PHE A 144 -8.24 2.63 6.01
N PRO A 145 -7.78 3.59 6.82
CA PRO A 145 -8.67 4.33 7.68
C PRO A 145 -9.58 5.25 6.87
N ALA A 146 -10.87 5.26 7.22
CA ALA A 146 -11.86 6.12 6.59
C ALA A 146 -11.91 7.54 7.18
N HIS A 147 -11.13 7.78 8.24
CA HIS A 147 -11.01 9.04 8.97
C HIS A 147 -9.53 9.25 9.35
N TYR A 148 -9.16 10.46 9.72
CA TYR A 148 -7.80 10.79 10.15
C TYR A 148 -7.47 10.15 11.51
N VAL A 149 -6.67 9.09 11.54
CA VAL A 149 -6.35 8.36 12.78
C VAL A 149 -5.28 9.03 13.63
N ILE A 150 -4.42 9.85 13.04
CA ILE A 150 -3.31 10.48 13.76
C ILE A 150 -3.84 11.69 14.52
N GLY A 151 -3.67 11.67 15.84
CA GLY A 151 -4.17 12.70 16.73
C GLY A 151 -5.68 12.63 16.99
N SER A 152 -6.32 11.50 16.66
CA SER A 152 -7.73 11.26 17.03
C SER A 152 -7.92 11.21 18.54
N GLU A 153 -9.05 11.74 19.01
CA GLU A 153 -9.48 11.70 20.41
C GLU A 153 -10.92 11.16 20.53
N TRP A 154 -11.42 10.99 21.76
CA TRP A 154 -12.79 10.51 21.97
C TRP A 154 -13.81 11.50 21.38
N GLY A 155 -14.47 11.10 20.30
CA GLY A 155 -15.49 11.91 19.63
C GLY A 155 -14.92 13.00 18.71
N MET A 156 -13.61 13.05 18.50
CA MET A 156 -12.98 14.00 17.58
C MET A 156 -12.07 13.28 16.60
N GLU A 157 -12.27 13.57 15.31
CA GLU A 157 -11.38 13.09 14.26
C GLU A 157 -9.98 13.71 14.41
N GLY A 158 -8.96 12.95 14.04
CA GLY A 158 -7.58 13.42 14.05
C GLY A 158 -7.30 14.41 12.93
N TYR A 159 -6.02 14.63 12.67
CA TYR A 159 -5.56 15.64 11.72
C TYR A 159 -4.72 15.10 10.57
N ASP A 160 -4.37 13.81 10.60
CA ASP A 160 -3.52 13.18 9.58
C ASP A 160 -3.77 11.65 9.50
N GLY A 161 -3.21 11.00 8.48
CA GLY A 161 -3.24 9.55 8.33
C GLY A 161 -4.59 9.00 7.87
N ILE A 162 -5.17 9.56 6.81
CA ILE A 162 -6.32 8.95 6.14
C ILE A 162 -5.86 7.94 5.08
N GLU A 163 -6.67 6.93 4.80
CA GLU A 163 -6.45 5.96 3.73
C GLU A 163 -5.05 5.28 3.78
N THR A 164 -4.17 5.50 2.79
CA THR A 164 -2.87 4.80 2.70
C THR A 164 -1.89 5.30 3.76
N GLU A 165 -1.94 6.60 4.06
CA GLU A 165 -1.06 7.22 5.04
C GLU A 165 -1.30 6.74 6.47
N GLY A 166 -2.55 6.35 6.77
CA GLY A 166 -2.93 5.77 8.06
C GLY A 166 -2.65 4.27 8.19
N LEU A 167 -2.35 3.59 7.08
CA LEU A 167 -2.16 2.14 7.05
C LEU A 167 -0.90 1.74 7.82
N CYS A 168 0.26 2.30 7.47
CA CYS A 168 1.53 2.01 8.17
C CYS A 168 1.51 2.50 9.61
N TYR A 169 0.89 3.65 9.86
CA TYR A 169 0.71 4.18 11.21
C TYR A 169 0.00 3.17 12.11
N SER A 170 -1.13 2.63 11.65
CA SER A 170 -1.90 1.61 12.38
C SER A 170 -1.14 0.29 12.50
N ALA A 171 -0.44 -0.12 11.44
CA ALA A 171 0.33 -1.37 11.40
C ALA A 171 1.48 -1.38 12.42
N HIS A 172 2.17 -0.26 12.60
CA HIS A 172 3.29 -0.13 13.53
C HIS A 172 2.90 -0.40 14.99
N PHE A 173 1.69 0.00 15.43
CA PHE A 173 1.22 -0.29 16.79
C PHE A 173 1.00 -1.78 17.05
N LEU A 174 0.76 -2.56 16.00
CA LEU A 174 0.60 -4.02 16.06
C LEU A 174 1.91 -4.77 15.79
N GLY A 175 3.03 -4.06 15.63
CA GLY A 175 4.35 -4.65 15.41
C GLY A 175 4.66 -5.03 13.97
N PHE A 176 3.78 -4.73 13.01
CA PHE A 176 4.02 -4.93 11.58
C PHE A 176 4.88 -3.81 11.01
N LYS A 177 5.53 -4.07 9.87
CA LYS A 177 6.44 -3.14 9.20
C LYS A 177 6.06 -2.89 7.74
N CYS A 178 6.24 -1.65 7.31
CA CYS A 178 6.09 -1.26 5.91
C CYS A 178 7.43 -1.28 5.17
N TRP A 179 7.37 -1.64 3.88
CA TRP A 179 8.52 -1.87 3.03
C TRP A 179 8.27 -1.36 1.62
N GLY A 180 9.33 -0.95 0.93
CA GLY A 180 9.31 -0.49 -0.45
C GLY A 180 10.26 -1.29 -1.33
N MET A 181 9.94 -1.39 -2.61
CA MET A 181 10.78 -1.95 -3.67
C MET A 181 11.12 -0.84 -4.69
N PRO A 182 12.16 -0.03 -4.44
CA PRO A 182 12.49 1.12 -5.29
C PRO A 182 12.89 0.76 -6.72
N SER A 183 13.33 -0.48 -6.95
CA SER A 183 13.79 -0.96 -8.27
C SER A 183 12.71 -1.71 -9.05
N ASP A 184 11.61 -2.11 -8.39
CA ASP A 184 10.49 -2.80 -9.02
C ASP A 184 9.44 -1.76 -9.44
N ILE A 185 9.32 -1.59 -10.75
CA ILE A 185 8.56 -0.48 -11.34
C ILE A 185 7.21 -0.96 -11.86
N ILE A 186 6.14 -0.28 -11.43
CA ILE A 186 4.83 -0.36 -12.05
C ILE A 186 4.49 0.95 -12.77
N PHE A 187 3.66 0.86 -13.80
CA PHE A 187 3.30 2.01 -14.63
C PHE A 187 1.88 2.47 -14.32
N HIS A 188 1.74 3.72 -13.92
CA HIS A 188 0.45 4.37 -13.81
C HIS A 188 -0.15 4.58 -15.21
N ALA A 189 -1.46 4.34 -15.35
CA ALA A 189 -2.15 4.58 -16.62
C ALA A 189 -2.12 6.08 -16.98
N ILE A 190 -2.11 6.38 -18.27
CA ILE A 190 -2.11 7.76 -18.78
C ILE A 190 -3.49 8.38 -18.62
#